data_AF-A0A949MSA4-F1
#
_entry.id   AF-A0A949MSA4-F1
#
_cell.length_a   1.000
_cell.length_b   1.000
_cell.length_c   1.000
_cell.angle_alpha   90.00
_cell.angle_beta   90.00
_cell.angle_gamma   90.00
#
_symmetry.space_group_name_H-M   'P 1'
#
loop_
_entity.id
_entity.type
_entity.pdbx_description
1 polymer ?
#
loop_
_entity_poly.entity_id
_entity_poly.type
_entity_poly.pdbx_seq_one_letter_code
_entity_poly.pdbx_strand_id
1 'polypeptide(L)'
;MTQTNQSPKVTVDARGCLFFVLSNGQVAPINFTGLVAKEGLSRQVVRIAGGCKGLSDEFKANMIPDFVDAFRTVDAEGNTVTEFTGTAFSGGTANVKDGVLLDDMVTNVPAALAAAYPCLAISTTPRTADMALERTGGGLVVDNYGGRIDYRQHAAMVVQQNAADVLNWDGDLDVYLGLLEGWQSVGFKVGIIALNGGDVTRDEIYKALARKIPVIVVEKSGREADAFIKAFRDGDFSATAAEMRANLVKKNKSEAAADEVVAACKIAMESIDRNLVSIVPLSDVAAMRAALLSRGLIG
;
A
#
# COMPACT_ATOMS: atom_id res chain seq x y z
N MET A 1 8.37 -4.66 -25.47
CA MET A 1 8.30 -6.02 -24.89
C MET A 1 6.86 -6.26 -24.52
N THR A 2 6.26 -7.37 -24.95
CA THR A 2 4.95 -7.82 -24.44
C THR A 2 5.13 -8.14 -22.95
N GLN A 3 4.61 -7.30 -22.06
CA GLN A 3 4.51 -7.65 -20.63
C GLN A 3 3.58 -8.86 -20.53
N THR A 4 4.17 -10.04 -20.39
CA THR A 4 3.46 -11.21 -19.91
C THR A 4 3.34 -11.08 -18.41
N ASN A 5 2.12 -11.11 -17.87
CA ASN A 5 1.87 -11.19 -16.44
C ASN A 5 2.64 -12.37 -15.85
N GLN A 6 3.71 -12.08 -15.10
CA GLN A 6 4.53 -13.09 -14.46
C GLN A 6 3.79 -13.65 -13.25
N SER A 7 3.77 -14.97 -13.13
CA SER A 7 3.25 -15.64 -11.94
C SER A 7 4.20 -15.45 -10.75
N PRO A 8 3.68 -15.43 -9.51
CA PRO A 8 4.51 -15.50 -8.31
C PRO A 8 5.48 -16.67 -8.31
N LYS A 9 6.66 -16.49 -7.70
CA LYS A 9 7.62 -17.57 -7.44
C LYS A 9 7.11 -18.60 -6.42
N VAL A 10 6.26 -18.17 -5.49
CA VAL A 10 5.63 -19.03 -4.48
C VAL A 10 4.21 -19.36 -4.93
N THR A 11 3.84 -20.64 -4.89
CA THR A 11 2.46 -21.07 -5.17
C THR A 11 1.80 -21.46 -3.86
N VAL A 12 0.78 -20.71 -3.43
CA VAL A 12 -0.04 -21.05 -2.25
C VAL A 12 -1.37 -21.71 -2.61
N ASP A 13 -1.88 -21.50 -3.83
CA ASP A 13 -3.04 -22.23 -4.36
C ASP A 13 -2.90 -22.40 -5.88
N ALA A 14 -3.08 -23.64 -6.36
CA ALA A 14 -2.95 -23.95 -7.79
C ALA A 14 -4.05 -23.31 -8.66
N ARG A 15 -5.15 -22.84 -8.05
CA ARG A 15 -6.25 -22.16 -8.74
C ARG A 15 -5.98 -20.67 -8.95
N GLY A 16 -4.97 -20.09 -8.28
CA GLY A 16 -4.61 -18.69 -8.36
C GLY A 16 -4.89 -17.90 -7.08
N CYS A 17 -5.15 -16.59 -7.22
CA CYS A 17 -5.40 -15.69 -6.11
C CYS A 17 -6.63 -16.12 -5.27
N LEU A 18 -6.42 -16.36 -3.97
CA LEU A 18 -7.49 -16.64 -3.03
C LEU A 18 -8.33 -15.38 -2.77
N PHE A 19 -9.64 -15.49 -2.85
CA PHE A 19 -10.55 -14.37 -2.65
C PHE A 19 -11.33 -14.51 -1.34
N PHE A 20 -11.28 -13.48 -0.50
CA PHE A 20 -11.95 -13.40 0.79
C PHE A 20 -12.89 -12.19 0.84
N VAL A 21 -13.96 -12.31 1.61
CA VAL A 21 -14.85 -11.19 1.94
C VAL A 21 -14.95 -11.11 3.46
N LEU A 22 -14.71 -9.94 4.01
CA LEU A 22 -14.81 -9.64 5.42
C LEU A 22 -15.91 -8.60 5.65
N SER A 23 -16.93 -8.95 6.41
CA SER A 23 -17.96 -7.99 6.82
C SER A 23 -17.56 -7.29 8.11
N ASN A 24 -18.03 -6.06 8.32
CA ASN A 24 -17.71 -5.30 9.54
C ASN A 24 -18.11 -6.08 10.81
N GLY A 25 -17.27 -6.04 11.83
CA GLY A 25 -17.43 -6.80 13.07
C GLY A 25 -17.03 -8.28 12.99
N GLN A 26 -16.67 -8.80 11.81
CA GLN A 26 -16.09 -10.13 11.70
C GLN A 26 -14.57 -10.08 11.95
N VAL A 27 -14.04 -11.19 12.45
CA VAL A 27 -12.59 -11.40 12.51
C VAL A 27 -12.08 -11.76 11.11
N ALA A 28 -10.91 -11.25 10.73
CA ALA A 28 -10.27 -11.62 9.48
C ALA A 28 -10.18 -13.15 9.33
N PRO A 29 -10.45 -13.71 8.15
CA PRO A 29 -10.47 -15.17 7.98
C PRO A 29 -9.11 -15.78 8.34
N ILE A 30 -9.12 -16.85 9.13
CA ILE A 30 -7.88 -17.49 9.59
C ILE A 30 -7.01 -17.99 8.43
N ASN A 31 -7.61 -18.33 7.30
CA ASN A 31 -6.88 -18.72 6.10
C ASN A 31 -6.16 -17.53 5.47
N PHE A 32 -6.69 -16.31 5.58
CA PHE A 32 -6.00 -15.10 5.09
C PHE A 32 -4.83 -14.74 6.01
N THR A 33 -5.07 -14.63 7.33
CA THR A 33 -4.01 -14.31 8.30
C THR A 33 -2.98 -15.44 8.43
N GLY A 34 -3.41 -16.68 8.21
CA GLY A 34 -2.60 -17.89 8.25
C GLY A 34 -1.62 -17.99 7.10
N LEU A 35 -1.91 -17.40 5.92
CA LEU A 35 -0.94 -17.29 4.83
C LEU A 35 0.30 -16.53 5.31
N VAL A 36 0.10 -15.36 5.92
CA VAL A 36 1.20 -14.54 6.46
C VAL A 36 1.93 -15.26 7.60
N ALA A 37 1.21 -15.99 8.45
CA ALA A 37 1.79 -16.61 9.63
C ALA A 37 2.52 -17.94 9.36
N LYS A 38 2.04 -18.75 8.42
CA LYS A 38 2.56 -20.10 8.11
C LYS A 38 3.44 -20.11 6.87
N GLU A 39 3.00 -19.41 5.84
CA GLU A 39 3.65 -19.38 4.52
C GLU A 39 4.51 -18.13 4.34
N GLY A 40 4.42 -17.14 5.25
CA GLY A 40 5.34 -16.02 5.31
C GLY A 40 6.74 -16.54 5.61
N LEU A 41 7.55 -16.66 4.55
CA LEU A 41 8.87 -17.30 4.61
C LEU A 41 9.82 -16.54 5.56
N SER A 42 9.58 -15.23 5.76
CA SER A 42 10.11 -14.46 6.88
C SER A 42 9.00 -13.72 7.66
N ARG A 43 9.25 -13.44 8.95
CA ARG A 43 8.33 -12.67 9.82
C ARG A 43 8.38 -11.16 9.57
N GLN A 44 8.30 -10.78 8.30
CA GLN A 44 8.38 -9.40 7.82
C GLN A 44 7.12 -9.09 7.01
N VAL A 45 6.44 -7.98 7.32
CA VAL A 45 5.24 -7.53 6.59
C VAL A 45 5.41 -6.07 6.20
N VAL A 46 5.33 -5.77 4.91
CA VAL A 46 5.46 -4.41 4.40
C VAL A 46 4.20 -4.03 3.62
N ARG A 47 3.50 -2.99 4.07
CA ARG A 47 2.37 -2.39 3.36
C ARG A 47 2.88 -1.29 2.44
N ILE A 48 2.56 -1.36 1.15
CA ILE A 48 2.88 -0.32 0.17
C ILE A 48 1.64 0.54 -0.05
N ALA A 49 1.68 1.76 0.47
CA ALA A 49 0.62 2.75 0.52
C ALA A 49 0.87 3.88 -0.48
N GLY A 50 -0.16 4.38 -1.14
CA GLY A 50 0.01 5.47 -2.10
C GLY A 50 -1.06 5.52 -3.17
N GLY A 51 -0.88 6.46 -4.10
CA GLY A 51 -1.76 6.61 -5.26
C GLY A 51 -0.99 7.02 -6.52
N CYS A 52 -1.62 6.83 -7.68
CA CYS A 52 -0.94 6.99 -8.97
C CYS A 52 -1.26 8.32 -9.67
N LYS A 53 -2.25 9.05 -9.15
CA LYS A 53 -2.65 10.35 -9.67
C LYS A 53 -1.52 11.36 -9.54
N GLY A 54 -1.17 12.00 -10.66
CA GLY A 54 -0.15 13.05 -10.73
C GLY A 54 1.29 12.53 -10.81
N LEU A 55 1.52 11.22 -10.83
CA LEU A 55 2.84 10.65 -11.06
C LEU A 55 3.27 10.88 -12.52
N SER A 56 4.53 11.27 -12.73
CA SER A 56 5.12 11.35 -14.07
C SER A 56 5.25 9.96 -14.68
N ASP A 57 5.25 9.88 -16.00
CA ASP A 57 5.40 8.60 -16.71
C ASP A 57 6.77 7.97 -16.47
N GLU A 58 7.82 8.79 -16.32
CA GLU A 58 9.15 8.35 -15.90
C GLU A 58 9.11 7.65 -14.54
N PHE A 59 8.42 8.24 -13.57
CA PHE A 59 8.32 7.62 -12.25
C PHE A 59 7.51 6.31 -12.30
N LYS A 60 6.39 6.27 -13.03
CA LYS A 60 5.62 5.03 -13.19
C LYS A 60 6.47 3.92 -13.82
N ALA A 61 7.32 4.25 -14.79
CA ALA A 61 8.20 3.29 -15.46
C ALA A 61 9.28 2.72 -14.52
N ASN A 62 9.78 3.51 -13.58
CA ASN A 62 10.86 3.11 -12.67
C ASN A 62 10.36 2.59 -11.30
N MET A 63 9.12 2.89 -10.92
CA MET A 63 8.57 2.53 -9.60
C MET A 63 8.75 1.04 -9.27
N ILE A 64 8.31 0.14 -10.16
CA ILE A 64 8.42 -1.29 -9.92
C ILE A 64 9.90 -1.76 -9.88
N PRO A 65 10.75 -1.42 -10.86
CA PRO A 65 12.19 -1.69 -10.78
C PRO A 65 12.85 -1.21 -9.50
N ASP A 66 12.56 0.02 -9.06
CA ASP A 66 13.12 0.62 -7.85
C ASP A 66 12.71 -0.17 -6.60
N PHE A 67 11.43 -0.56 -6.51
CA PHE A 67 10.94 -1.41 -5.41
C PHE A 67 11.57 -2.79 -5.42
N VAL A 68 11.67 -3.44 -6.59
CA VAL A 68 12.33 -4.75 -6.71
C VAL A 68 13.78 -4.63 -6.23
N ASP A 69 14.54 -3.66 -6.73
CA ASP A 69 15.94 -3.51 -6.34
C ASP A 69 16.10 -3.16 -4.84
N ALA A 70 15.20 -2.37 -4.27
CA ALA A 70 15.23 -2.02 -2.84
C ALA A 70 14.97 -3.21 -1.91
N PHE A 71 14.22 -4.22 -2.37
CA PHE A 71 13.80 -5.39 -1.59
C PHE A 71 14.78 -6.58 -1.69
N ARG A 72 16.00 -6.33 -2.14
CA ARG A 72 17.12 -7.28 -2.03
C ARG A 72 18.30 -6.64 -1.32
N THR A 73 19.15 -7.43 -0.70
CA THR A 73 20.48 -6.98 -0.28
C THR A 73 21.51 -7.31 -1.35
N VAL A 74 22.57 -6.51 -1.40
CA VAL A 74 23.66 -6.66 -2.37
C VAL A 74 25.01 -6.59 -1.67
N ASP A 75 26.01 -7.29 -2.21
CA ASP A 75 27.41 -7.19 -1.78
C ASP A 75 28.09 -5.91 -2.32
N ALA A 76 29.39 -5.74 -2.04
CA ALA A 76 30.14 -4.57 -2.49
C ALA A 76 30.26 -4.51 -4.03
N GLU A 77 30.12 -5.65 -4.71
CA GLU A 77 30.17 -5.82 -6.15
C GLU A 77 28.78 -5.68 -6.81
N GLY A 78 27.72 -5.50 -6.02
CA GLY A 78 26.35 -5.32 -6.49
C GLY A 78 25.59 -6.63 -6.79
N ASN A 79 26.12 -7.79 -6.40
CA ASN A 79 25.43 -9.06 -6.55
C ASN A 79 24.39 -9.24 -5.45
N THR A 80 23.24 -9.81 -5.78
CA THR A 80 22.21 -10.16 -4.79
C THR A 80 22.77 -11.13 -3.75
N VAL A 81 22.67 -10.78 -2.47
CA VAL A 81 23.04 -11.65 -1.34
C VAL A 81 21.79 -12.30 -0.74
N THR A 82 20.75 -11.50 -0.47
CA THR A 82 19.44 -11.99 0.01
C THR A 82 18.32 -11.37 -0.81
N GLU A 83 17.28 -12.18 -1.06
CA GLU A 83 16.01 -11.75 -1.65
C GLU A 83 14.97 -11.58 -0.54
N PHE A 84 13.98 -10.71 -0.75
CA PHE A 84 12.86 -10.59 0.17
C PHE A 84 12.04 -11.88 0.22
N THR A 85 11.77 -12.34 1.44
CA THR A 85 11.00 -13.57 1.71
C THR A 85 9.77 -13.31 2.59
N GLY A 86 9.47 -12.04 2.87
CA GLY A 86 8.36 -11.68 3.75
C GLY A 86 7.01 -11.65 3.05
N THR A 87 6.12 -10.82 3.56
CA THR A 87 4.82 -10.51 2.96
C THR A 87 4.79 -9.05 2.52
N ALA A 88 4.57 -8.80 1.24
CA ALA A 88 4.20 -7.51 0.71
C ALA A 88 2.67 -7.39 0.63
N PHE A 89 2.16 -6.21 0.96
CA PHE A 89 0.73 -5.98 1.13
C PHE A 89 0.33 -4.64 0.51
N SER A 90 -0.80 -4.54 -0.19
CA SER A 90 -1.31 -3.26 -0.73
C SER A 90 -2.84 -3.23 -0.84
N GLY A 91 -3.37 -2.20 -1.54
CA GLY A 91 -4.76 -2.16 -2.00
C GLY A 91 -5.10 -3.21 -3.07
N GLY A 92 -4.09 -3.83 -3.70
CA GLY A 92 -4.21 -4.95 -4.63
C GLY A 92 -5.03 -4.69 -5.88
N THR A 93 -5.10 -3.45 -6.35
CA THR A 93 -5.78 -3.08 -7.58
C THR A 93 -4.77 -2.93 -8.73
N ALA A 94 -5.23 -3.14 -9.97
CA ALA A 94 -4.44 -3.07 -11.21
C ALA A 94 -5.24 -2.36 -12.31
N ASN A 95 -4.59 -1.50 -13.10
CA ASN A 95 -5.16 -1.02 -14.35
C ASN A 95 -5.13 -2.14 -15.39
N VAL A 96 -6.07 -2.12 -16.33
CA VAL A 96 -6.14 -3.12 -17.40
C VAL A 96 -6.14 -2.43 -18.75
N LYS A 97 -5.31 -2.92 -19.66
CA LYS A 97 -5.30 -2.53 -21.07
C LYS A 97 -5.24 -3.76 -21.94
N ASP A 98 -6.20 -3.90 -22.86
CA ASP A 98 -6.28 -5.02 -23.79
C ASP A 98 -6.25 -6.41 -23.09
N GLY A 99 -6.85 -6.50 -21.90
CA GLY A 99 -6.88 -7.72 -21.07
C GLY A 99 -5.61 -7.99 -20.25
N VAL A 100 -4.59 -7.14 -20.37
CA VAL A 100 -3.32 -7.25 -19.64
C VAL A 100 -3.33 -6.28 -18.45
N LEU A 101 -2.85 -6.76 -17.29
CA LEU A 101 -2.68 -5.91 -16.11
C LEU A 101 -1.43 -5.05 -16.30
N LEU A 102 -1.56 -3.76 -16.02
CA LEU A 102 -0.45 -2.83 -16.11
C LEU A 102 0.27 -2.75 -14.77
N ASP A 103 1.60 -2.67 -14.83
CA ASP A 103 2.48 -2.43 -13.69
C ASP A 103 2.73 -0.93 -13.49
N ASP A 104 1.64 -0.15 -13.47
CA ASP A 104 1.67 1.32 -13.40
C ASP A 104 1.09 1.87 -12.09
N MET A 105 0.72 0.99 -11.15
CA MET A 105 0.16 1.39 -9.87
C MET A 105 0.97 0.94 -8.65
N VAL A 106 0.95 1.78 -7.62
CA VAL A 106 1.57 1.49 -6.32
C VAL A 106 1.04 0.18 -5.73
N THR A 107 -0.23 -0.12 -6.00
CA THR A 107 -0.91 -1.35 -5.58
C THR A 107 -0.40 -2.60 -6.29
N ASN A 108 0.31 -2.50 -7.43
CA ASN A 108 0.93 -3.64 -8.11
C ASN A 108 2.26 -4.07 -7.48
N VAL A 109 2.89 -3.23 -6.64
CA VAL A 109 4.21 -3.51 -6.06
C VAL A 109 4.28 -4.89 -5.39
N PRO A 110 3.31 -5.32 -4.56
CA PRO A 110 3.36 -6.67 -3.98
C PRO A 110 3.40 -7.79 -5.01
N ALA A 111 2.56 -7.71 -6.06
CA ALA A 111 2.52 -8.73 -7.11
C ALA A 111 3.84 -8.78 -7.89
N ALA A 112 4.42 -7.63 -8.21
CA ALA A 112 5.71 -7.55 -8.88
C ALA A 112 6.85 -8.10 -8.00
N LEU A 113 6.84 -7.80 -6.69
CA LEU A 113 7.79 -8.39 -5.74
C LEU A 113 7.66 -9.91 -5.68
N ALA A 114 6.45 -10.45 -5.66
CA ALA A 114 6.22 -11.90 -5.65
C ALA A 114 6.63 -12.61 -6.95
N ALA A 115 6.60 -11.91 -8.09
CA ALA A 115 7.17 -12.43 -9.34
C ALA A 115 8.71 -12.39 -9.31
N ALA A 116 9.30 -11.37 -8.68
CA ALA A 116 10.74 -11.21 -8.58
C ALA A 116 11.38 -12.10 -7.50
N TYR A 117 10.70 -12.36 -6.38
CA TYR A 117 11.24 -12.95 -5.17
C TYR A 117 10.31 -14.00 -4.54
N PRO A 118 10.84 -14.94 -3.75
CA PRO A 118 10.04 -15.92 -3.03
C PRO A 118 9.36 -15.25 -1.82
N CYS A 119 8.44 -14.33 -2.05
CA CYS A 119 7.68 -13.63 -1.02
C CYS A 119 6.17 -13.79 -1.24
N LEU A 120 5.39 -13.47 -0.22
CA LEU A 120 3.94 -13.39 -0.35
C LEU A 120 3.51 -11.99 -0.79
N ALA A 121 2.38 -11.95 -1.48
CA ALA A 121 1.72 -10.75 -1.99
C ALA A 121 0.25 -10.88 -1.66
N ILE A 122 -0.29 -9.98 -0.84
CA ILE A 122 -1.70 -9.98 -0.45
C ILE A 122 -2.30 -8.58 -0.57
N SER A 123 -3.63 -8.47 -0.48
CA SER A 123 -4.30 -7.18 -0.44
C SER A 123 -5.56 -7.12 0.42
N THR A 124 -5.92 -5.89 0.79
CA THR A 124 -7.26 -5.51 1.23
C THR A 124 -7.79 -4.44 0.31
N THR A 125 -9.09 -4.47 0.07
CA THR A 125 -9.77 -3.43 -0.72
C THR A 125 -11.15 -3.22 -0.14
N PRO A 126 -11.65 -1.99 0.04
CA PRO A 126 -13.03 -1.79 0.43
C PRO A 126 -13.97 -2.21 -0.70
N ARG A 127 -15.18 -2.67 -0.35
CA ARG A 127 -16.28 -2.88 -1.29
C ARG A 127 -16.79 -1.53 -1.76
N THR A 128 -16.26 -1.08 -2.88
CA THR A 128 -16.66 0.18 -3.52
C THR A 128 -18.02 0.03 -4.21
N ALA A 129 -18.60 1.17 -4.62
CA ALA A 129 -19.86 1.20 -5.36
C ALA A 129 -19.79 0.55 -6.74
N ASP A 130 -18.60 0.54 -7.35
CA ASP A 130 -18.37 0.07 -8.71
C ASP A 130 -17.91 -1.40 -8.77
N MET A 131 -17.81 -2.07 -7.62
CA MET A 131 -17.29 -3.42 -7.57
C MET A 131 -18.22 -4.43 -8.25
N ALA A 132 -17.74 -5.09 -9.30
CA ALA A 132 -18.52 -6.03 -10.09
C ALA A 132 -17.65 -7.07 -10.81
N LEU A 133 -18.20 -8.26 -11.08
CA LEU A 133 -17.58 -9.19 -12.02
C LEU A 133 -17.86 -8.75 -13.45
N GLU A 134 -16.79 -8.46 -14.21
CA GLU A 134 -16.93 -8.00 -15.59
C GLU A 134 -17.35 -9.15 -16.52
N ARG A 135 -18.35 -8.90 -17.38
CA ARG A 135 -18.89 -9.91 -18.31
C ARG A 135 -17.97 -10.24 -19.48
N THR A 136 -17.17 -9.28 -19.95
CA THR A 136 -16.48 -9.39 -21.25
C THR A 136 -15.09 -10.03 -21.13
N GLY A 137 -14.27 -9.58 -20.20
CA GLY A 137 -12.90 -10.07 -19.96
C GLY A 137 -12.74 -10.80 -18.62
N GLY A 138 -13.80 -10.93 -17.81
CA GLY A 138 -13.77 -11.59 -16.51
C GLY A 138 -13.02 -10.80 -15.42
N GLY A 139 -12.97 -11.36 -14.22
CA GLY A 139 -12.30 -10.71 -13.08
C GLY A 139 -13.16 -9.68 -12.35
N LEU A 140 -12.69 -9.29 -11.16
CA LEU A 140 -13.39 -8.38 -10.25
C LEU A 140 -12.92 -6.95 -10.49
N VAL A 141 -13.78 -6.14 -11.11
CA VAL A 141 -13.64 -4.68 -11.25
C VAL A 141 -13.92 -4.04 -9.89
N VAL A 142 -13.22 -2.95 -9.58
CA VAL A 142 -13.30 -2.25 -8.28
C VAL A 142 -13.50 -0.74 -8.41
N ASP A 143 -13.47 -0.19 -9.62
CA ASP A 143 -13.76 1.22 -9.87
C ASP A 143 -14.46 1.43 -11.23
N ASN A 144 -15.01 2.62 -11.42
CA ASN A 144 -15.67 3.03 -12.66
C ASN A 144 -14.72 3.30 -13.83
N TYR A 145 -13.40 3.23 -13.64
CA TYR A 145 -12.38 3.37 -14.68
C TYR A 145 -11.92 2.01 -15.23
N GLY A 146 -12.45 0.91 -14.67
CA GLY A 146 -12.13 -0.45 -15.09
C GLY A 146 -10.92 -1.05 -14.37
N GLY A 147 -10.45 -0.43 -13.28
CA GLY A 147 -9.48 -1.02 -12.37
C GLY A 147 -10.00 -2.33 -11.80
N ARG A 148 -9.12 -3.32 -11.65
CA ARG A 148 -9.46 -4.68 -11.21
C ARG A 148 -8.63 -5.09 -10.00
N ILE A 149 -9.10 -6.10 -9.27
CA ILE A 149 -8.21 -6.83 -8.36
C ILE A 149 -7.06 -7.44 -9.17
N ASP A 150 -5.83 -7.20 -8.72
CA ASP A 150 -4.63 -7.79 -9.28
C ASP A 150 -4.62 -9.30 -8.98
N TYR A 151 -4.92 -10.12 -9.98
CA TYR A 151 -4.99 -11.57 -9.80
C TYR A 151 -3.61 -12.23 -9.68
N ARG A 152 -2.51 -11.47 -9.83
CA ARG A 152 -1.14 -11.98 -9.69
C ARG A 152 -0.70 -12.08 -8.24
N GLN A 153 -1.46 -11.52 -7.30
CA GLN A 153 -1.22 -11.72 -5.87
C GLN A 153 -1.73 -13.09 -5.38
N HIS A 154 -1.34 -13.47 -4.18
CA HIS A 154 -1.69 -14.76 -3.59
C HIS A 154 -3.06 -14.74 -2.92
N ALA A 155 -3.45 -13.61 -2.32
CA ALA A 155 -4.77 -13.44 -1.72
C ALA A 155 -5.26 -12.00 -1.76
N ALA A 156 -6.56 -11.81 -1.96
CA ALA A 156 -7.24 -10.52 -1.88
C ALA A 156 -8.41 -10.62 -0.90
N MET A 157 -8.52 -9.66 0.02
CA MET A 157 -9.63 -9.56 0.96
C MET A 157 -10.45 -8.30 0.72
N VAL A 158 -11.71 -8.46 0.33
CA VAL A 158 -12.65 -7.35 0.23
C VAL A 158 -13.30 -7.08 1.59
N VAL A 159 -13.20 -5.85 2.06
CA VAL A 159 -13.84 -5.40 3.30
C VAL A 159 -15.17 -4.73 2.96
N GLN A 160 -16.27 -5.15 3.59
CA GLN A 160 -17.60 -4.59 3.39
C GLN A 160 -18.29 -4.34 4.73
N GLN A 161 -19.26 -3.42 4.78
CA GLN A 161 -20.12 -3.30 5.97
C GLN A 161 -21.16 -4.43 6.01
N ASN A 162 -21.84 -4.64 4.88
CA ASN A 162 -22.67 -5.80 4.56
C ASN A 162 -22.74 -5.93 3.03
N ALA A 163 -23.47 -6.92 2.51
CA ALA A 163 -23.56 -7.17 1.07
C ALA A 163 -24.21 -6.03 0.26
N ALA A 164 -25.00 -5.16 0.90
CA ALA A 164 -25.69 -4.05 0.23
C ALA A 164 -24.91 -2.72 0.32
N ASP A 165 -24.15 -2.51 1.39
CA ASP A 165 -23.49 -1.24 1.70
C ASP A 165 -22.17 -1.07 0.96
N VAL A 166 -21.93 0.16 0.50
CA VAL A 166 -20.68 0.57 -0.15
C VAL A 166 -19.82 1.30 0.86
N LEU A 167 -18.51 1.02 0.82
CA LEU A 167 -17.54 1.76 1.60
C LEU A 167 -16.83 2.78 0.70
N ASN A 168 -16.32 3.84 1.34
CA ASN A 168 -15.35 4.74 0.71
C ASN A 168 -13.99 4.02 0.57
N TRP A 169 -13.07 4.64 -0.17
CA TRP A 169 -11.74 4.09 -0.43
C TRP A 169 -10.85 3.90 0.81
N ASP A 170 -11.23 4.49 1.95
CA ASP A 170 -10.60 4.32 3.26
C ASP A 170 -11.31 3.27 4.14
N GLY A 171 -12.35 2.60 3.64
CA GLY A 171 -13.21 1.73 4.44
C GLY A 171 -12.56 0.46 4.98
N ASP A 172 -11.40 0.06 4.45
CA ASP A 172 -10.61 -1.07 4.93
C ASP A 172 -9.43 -0.65 5.83
N LEU A 173 -9.24 0.65 6.04
CA LEU A 173 -8.07 1.24 6.71
C LEU A 173 -7.86 0.68 8.12
N ASP A 174 -8.89 0.74 8.96
CA ASP A 174 -8.77 0.28 10.34
C ASP A 174 -8.67 -1.27 10.43
N VAL A 175 -9.23 -1.99 9.45
CA VAL A 175 -9.10 -3.46 9.38
C VAL A 175 -7.64 -3.84 9.15
N TYR A 176 -7.00 -3.30 8.12
CA TYR A 176 -5.66 -3.75 7.80
C TYR A 176 -4.61 -3.19 8.77
N LEU A 177 -4.82 -1.99 9.34
CA LEU A 177 -3.96 -1.49 10.41
C LEU A 177 -4.06 -2.38 11.66
N GLY A 178 -5.26 -2.87 11.98
CA GLY A 178 -5.45 -3.87 13.04
C GLY A 178 -4.76 -5.20 12.74
N LEU A 179 -4.70 -5.64 11.47
CA LEU A 179 -3.92 -6.81 11.08
C LEU A 179 -2.42 -6.60 11.30
N LEU A 180 -1.88 -5.45 10.88
CA LEU A 180 -0.46 -5.11 11.10
C LEU A 180 -0.11 -5.06 12.58
N GLU A 181 -0.95 -4.43 13.41
CA GLU A 181 -0.80 -4.40 14.87
C GLU A 181 -0.87 -5.82 15.48
N GLY A 182 -1.81 -6.64 15.01
CA GLY A 182 -1.93 -8.04 15.41
C GLY A 182 -0.67 -8.84 15.09
N TRP A 183 -0.14 -8.74 13.87
CA TRP A 183 1.11 -9.40 13.49
C TRP A 183 2.32 -8.87 14.28
N GLN A 184 2.39 -7.56 14.51
CA GLN A 184 3.43 -6.94 15.35
C GLN A 184 3.41 -7.51 16.78
N SER A 185 2.22 -7.67 17.36
CA SER A 185 2.04 -8.18 18.73
C SER A 185 2.54 -9.62 18.91
N VAL A 186 2.55 -10.42 17.84
CA VAL A 186 3.06 -11.81 17.83
C VAL A 186 4.49 -11.92 17.26
N GLY A 187 5.19 -10.78 17.17
CA GLY A 187 6.63 -10.73 16.90
C GLY A 187 7.03 -10.53 15.44
N PHE A 188 6.10 -10.19 14.54
CA PHE A 188 6.46 -9.79 13.18
C PHE A 188 7.07 -8.38 13.16
N LYS A 189 7.99 -8.16 12.23
CA LYS A 189 8.43 -6.82 11.85
C LYS A 189 7.46 -6.28 10.82
N VAL A 190 6.76 -5.20 11.15
CA VAL A 190 5.75 -4.60 10.28
C VAL A 190 6.12 -3.16 9.94
N GLY A 191 5.74 -2.69 8.77
CA GLY A 191 5.94 -1.29 8.39
C GLY A 191 5.12 -0.89 7.17
N ILE A 192 4.98 0.41 6.97
CA ILE A 192 4.33 1.00 5.79
C ILE A 192 5.36 1.77 4.98
N ILE A 193 5.31 1.65 3.66
CA ILE A 193 5.98 2.56 2.73
C ILE A 193 4.89 3.42 2.09
N ALA A 194 4.93 4.73 2.31
CA ALA A 194 3.98 5.68 1.75
C ALA A 194 4.63 6.52 0.64
N LEU A 195 4.01 6.54 -0.53
CA LEU A 195 4.42 7.37 -1.65
C LEU A 195 3.23 8.04 -2.34
N ASN A 196 3.41 9.31 -2.72
CA ASN A 196 2.40 10.14 -3.34
C ASN A 196 1.09 10.13 -2.51
N GLY A 197 -0.04 9.79 -3.15
CA GLY A 197 -1.28 9.50 -2.46
C GLY A 197 -2.13 10.73 -2.13
N GLY A 198 -3.38 10.47 -1.75
CA GLY A 198 -4.34 11.50 -1.35
C GLY A 198 -4.76 11.32 0.10
N ASP A 199 -5.99 11.74 0.40
CA ASP A 199 -6.57 11.71 1.74
C ASP A 199 -6.39 10.35 2.44
N VAL A 200 -6.60 9.26 1.72
CA VAL A 200 -6.40 7.90 2.26
C VAL A 200 -4.96 7.75 2.74
N THR A 201 -3.95 8.01 1.90
CA THR A 201 -2.52 7.87 2.24
C THR A 201 -2.11 8.75 3.43
N ARG A 202 -2.63 9.98 3.53
CA ARG A 202 -2.47 10.80 4.75
C ARG A 202 -2.95 10.03 5.97
N ASP A 203 -4.19 9.54 5.92
CA ASP A 203 -4.80 8.83 7.04
C ASP A 203 -4.05 7.52 7.34
N GLU A 204 -3.55 6.79 6.33
CA GLU A 204 -2.67 5.62 6.49
C GLU A 204 -1.42 5.98 7.32
N ILE A 205 -0.72 7.08 7.00
CA ILE A 205 0.50 7.51 7.70
C ILE A 205 0.19 7.85 9.16
N TYR A 206 -0.74 8.77 9.42
CA TYR A 206 -1.02 9.24 10.78
C TYR A 206 -1.60 8.13 11.67
N LYS A 207 -2.52 7.31 11.13
CA LYS A 207 -3.12 6.21 11.89
C LYS A 207 -2.13 5.07 12.17
N ALA A 208 -1.16 4.82 11.29
CA ALA A 208 -0.10 3.84 11.53
C ALA A 208 0.85 4.30 12.64
N LEU A 209 1.29 5.56 12.60
CA LEU A 209 2.18 6.12 13.62
C LEU A 209 1.53 6.17 15.01
N ALA A 210 0.22 6.47 15.08
CA ALA A 210 -0.55 6.38 16.31
C ALA A 210 -0.55 4.96 16.92
N ARG A 211 -0.52 3.93 16.06
CA ARG A 211 -0.44 2.50 16.42
C ARG A 211 0.99 1.98 16.58
N LYS A 212 1.99 2.86 16.60
CA LYS A 212 3.42 2.49 16.71
C LYS A 212 3.92 1.57 15.58
N ILE A 213 3.30 1.69 14.40
CA ILE A 213 3.75 1.03 13.17
C ILE A 213 4.72 1.99 12.45
N PRO A 214 5.97 1.58 12.18
CA PRO A 214 6.94 2.39 11.43
C PRO A 214 6.47 2.75 10.03
N VAL A 215 6.80 3.95 9.58
CA VAL A 215 6.46 4.46 8.25
C VAL A 215 7.72 4.96 7.54
N ILE A 216 7.95 4.48 6.32
CA ILE A 216 8.93 5.01 5.37
C ILE A 216 8.16 5.90 4.39
N VAL A 217 8.48 7.18 4.31
CA VAL A 217 7.81 8.13 3.40
C VAL A 217 8.77 8.52 2.27
N VAL A 218 8.30 8.42 1.04
CA VAL A 218 9.09 8.72 -0.16
C VAL A 218 8.98 10.21 -0.49
N GLU A 219 10.07 10.93 -0.32
CA GLU A 219 10.19 12.36 -0.62
C GLU A 219 10.20 12.63 -2.12
N LYS A 220 9.56 13.73 -2.55
CA LYS A 220 9.34 14.14 -3.94
C LYS A 220 8.41 13.22 -4.72
N SER A 221 7.69 12.33 -4.03
CA SER A 221 6.67 11.49 -4.67
C SER A 221 5.34 12.23 -4.92
N GLY A 222 5.17 13.43 -4.34
CA GLY A 222 4.02 14.31 -4.52
C GLY A 222 2.96 14.23 -3.43
N ARG A 223 1.97 15.14 -3.54
CA ARG A 223 0.70 15.15 -2.78
C ARG A 223 0.87 14.94 -1.27
N GLU A 224 0.12 14.02 -0.65
CA GLU A 224 0.06 13.89 0.81
C GLU A 224 1.32 13.30 1.44
N ALA A 225 2.10 12.49 0.73
CA ALA A 225 3.41 12.03 1.20
C ALA A 225 4.38 13.22 1.42
N ASP A 226 4.48 14.12 0.45
CA ASP A 226 5.32 15.33 0.58
C ASP A 226 4.74 16.35 1.55
N ALA A 227 3.40 16.47 1.62
CA ALA A 227 2.74 17.29 2.63
C ALA A 227 3.05 16.82 4.05
N PHE A 228 3.03 15.50 4.29
CA PHE A 228 3.45 14.93 5.56
C PHE A 228 4.92 15.23 5.86
N ILE A 229 5.83 15.06 4.89
CA ILE A 229 7.26 15.35 5.09
C ILE A 229 7.49 16.82 5.48
N LYS A 230 6.83 17.74 4.79
CA LYS A 230 6.88 19.18 5.07
C LYS A 230 6.35 19.51 6.47
N ALA A 231 5.22 18.92 6.86
CA ALA A 231 4.69 19.05 8.21
C ALA A 231 5.63 18.44 9.27
N PHE A 232 6.22 17.28 8.98
CA PHE A 232 7.07 16.54 9.90
C PHE A 232 8.43 17.21 10.13
N ARG A 233 9.05 17.75 9.08
CA ARG A 233 10.36 18.44 9.16
C ARG A 233 10.22 19.88 9.62
N ASP A 234 9.26 20.62 9.07
CA ASP A 234 9.22 22.08 9.18
C ASP A 234 8.08 22.59 10.07
N GLY A 235 7.17 21.72 10.51
CA GLY A 235 5.94 22.12 11.19
C GLY A 235 4.94 22.84 10.27
N ASP A 236 5.15 22.77 8.95
CA ASP A 236 4.34 23.47 7.96
C ASP A 236 3.29 22.54 7.33
N PHE A 237 2.02 22.77 7.68
CA PHE A 237 0.87 21.99 7.22
C PHE A 237 0.14 22.65 6.04
N SER A 238 0.72 23.66 5.39
CA SER A 238 0.08 24.38 4.28
C SER A 238 -0.28 23.49 3.09
N ALA A 239 0.42 22.37 2.91
CA ALA A 239 0.17 21.39 1.86
C ALA A 239 -0.77 20.24 2.28
N THR A 240 -1.05 20.09 3.58
CA THR A 240 -1.91 19.02 4.11
C THR A 240 -3.35 19.23 3.69
N ALA A 241 -4.01 18.16 3.23
CA ALA A 241 -5.40 18.18 2.75
C ALA A 241 -5.64 19.14 1.56
N ALA A 242 -4.59 19.51 0.82
CA ALA A 242 -4.68 20.47 -0.29
C ALA A 242 -5.64 19.99 -1.40
N GLU A 243 -5.66 18.68 -1.67
CA GLU A 243 -6.58 18.11 -2.67
C GLU A 243 -8.03 18.09 -2.18
N MET A 244 -8.27 17.71 -0.93
CA MET A 244 -9.59 17.80 -0.31
C MET A 244 -10.12 19.23 -0.41
N ARG A 245 -9.30 20.21 -0.03
CA ARG A 245 -9.61 21.64 -0.14
C ARG A 245 -9.96 22.05 -1.57
N ALA A 246 -9.11 21.70 -2.54
CA ALA A 246 -9.37 22.00 -3.95
C ALA A 246 -10.67 21.36 -4.48
N ASN A 247 -11.00 20.15 -4.01
CA ASN A 247 -12.23 19.46 -4.38
C ASN A 247 -13.48 20.10 -3.74
N LEU A 248 -13.38 20.63 -2.51
CA LEU A 248 -14.45 21.37 -1.85
C LEU A 248 -14.74 22.69 -2.59
N VAL A 249 -13.69 23.44 -2.93
CA VAL A 249 -13.80 24.69 -3.72
C VAL A 249 -14.45 24.43 -5.08
N LYS A 250 -14.01 23.39 -5.82
CA LYS A 250 -14.61 23.01 -7.12
C LYS A 250 -16.09 22.66 -7.01
N LYS A 251 -16.53 22.15 -5.85
CA LYS A 251 -17.93 21.78 -5.57
C LYS A 251 -18.72 22.92 -4.91
N ASN A 252 -18.15 24.12 -4.79
CA ASN A 252 -18.73 25.26 -4.09
C ASN A 252 -19.16 24.91 -2.64
N LYS A 253 -18.33 24.15 -1.94
CA LYS A 253 -18.53 23.74 -0.54
C LYS A 253 -17.52 24.45 0.37
N SER A 254 -17.89 24.60 1.64
CA SER A 254 -17.01 25.13 2.70
C SER A 254 -15.73 24.30 2.82
N GLU A 255 -14.61 24.98 3.04
CA GLU A 255 -13.29 24.38 3.29
C GLU A 255 -13.08 23.94 4.74
N ALA A 256 -14.04 24.20 5.65
CA ALA A 256 -13.94 23.91 7.08
C ALA A 256 -13.57 22.45 7.38
N ALA A 257 -14.09 21.50 6.59
CA ALA A 257 -13.75 20.09 6.75
C ALA A 257 -12.26 19.80 6.47
N ALA A 258 -11.63 20.51 5.51
CA ALA A 258 -10.19 20.40 5.28
C ALA A 258 -9.39 21.06 6.42
N ASP A 259 -9.89 22.16 6.99
CA ASP A 259 -9.25 22.82 8.13
C ASP A 259 -9.29 21.96 9.41
N GLU A 260 -10.41 21.28 9.65
CA GLU A 260 -10.56 20.29 10.73
C GLU A 260 -9.55 19.14 10.58
N VAL A 261 -9.37 18.64 9.36
CA VAL A 261 -8.35 17.61 9.06
C VAL A 261 -6.94 18.14 9.36
N VAL A 262 -6.60 19.36 8.92
CA VAL A 262 -5.30 19.97 9.21
C VAL A 262 -5.08 20.13 10.72
N ALA A 263 -6.11 20.57 11.45
CA ALA A 263 -6.05 20.69 12.91
C ALA A 263 -5.83 19.32 13.60
N ALA A 264 -6.53 18.27 13.15
CA ALA A 264 -6.35 16.91 13.65
C ALA A 264 -4.93 16.38 13.37
N CYS A 265 -4.39 16.63 12.18
CA CYS A 265 -3.01 16.26 11.84
C CYS A 265 -1.98 16.97 12.72
N LYS A 266 -2.19 18.26 13.04
CA LYS A 266 -1.32 19.01 13.96
C LYS A 266 -1.30 18.39 15.35
N ILE A 267 -2.48 18.11 15.90
CA ILE A 267 -2.62 17.46 17.22
C ILE A 267 -1.95 16.07 17.20
N ALA A 268 -2.18 15.28 16.15
CA ALA A 268 -1.56 13.96 16.03
C ALA A 268 -0.03 14.06 16.03
N MET A 269 0.54 15.03 15.29
CA MET A 269 1.98 15.24 15.14
C MET A 269 2.70 15.47 16.48
N GLU A 270 2.04 16.09 17.46
CA GLU A 270 2.59 16.32 18.81
C GLU A 270 2.92 15.01 19.56
N SER A 271 2.24 13.91 19.20
CA SER A 271 2.37 12.60 19.87
C SER A 271 3.16 11.56 19.07
N ILE A 272 3.58 11.89 17.85
CA ILE A 272 4.29 10.97 16.97
C ILE A 272 5.71 10.74 17.49
N ASP A 273 6.08 9.47 17.70
CA ASP A 273 7.47 9.11 17.91
C ASP A 273 8.22 9.26 16.59
N ARG A 274 9.05 10.29 16.51
CA ARG A 274 9.84 10.62 15.31
C ARG A 274 10.77 9.48 14.90
N ASN A 275 11.16 8.61 15.83
CA ASN A 275 11.99 7.45 15.51
C ASN A 275 11.25 6.43 14.67
N LEU A 276 9.93 6.46 14.55
CA LEU A 276 9.15 5.56 13.69
C LEU A 276 9.12 5.98 12.22
N VAL A 277 9.61 7.19 11.92
CA VAL A 277 9.57 7.75 10.56
C VAL A 277 10.95 7.65 9.92
N SER A 278 11.00 7.11 8.70
CA SER A 278 12.16 7.23 7.81
C SER A 278 11.73 8.00 6.56
N ILE A 279 12.53 8.95 6.10
CA ILE A 279 12.27 9.68 4.86
C ILE A 279 13.34 9.31 3.86
N VAL A 280 12.94 8.87 2.67
CA VAL A 280 13.85 8.43 1.60
C VAL A 280 13.57 9.20 0.33
N PRO A 281 14.58 9.63 -0.44
CA PRO A 281 14.34 10.30 -1.72
C PRO A 281 13.67 9.38 -2.75
N LEU A 282 12.84 9.95 -3.62
CA LEU A 282 12.32 9.27 -4.81
C LEU A 282 13.44 8.63 -5.62
N SER A 283 13.25 7.37 -6.01
CA SER A 283 14.20 6.58 -6.81
C SER A 283 15.61 6.43 -6.22
N ASP A 284 15.80 6.75 -4.93
CA ASP A 284 17.02 6.37 -4.20
C ASP A 284 16.85 4.99 -3.59
N VAL A 285 17.17 3.99 -4.40
CA VAL A 285 17.05 2.59 -4.02
C VAL A 285 17.94 2.23 -2.82
N ALA A 286 19.14 2.82 -2.73
CA ALA A 286 20.05 2.55 -1.63
C ALA A 286 19.49 3.09 -0.31
N ALA A 287 18.91 4.30 -0.31
CA ALA A 287 18.24 4.86 0.86
C ALA A 287 16.99 4.06 1.26
N MET A 288 16.18 3.62 0.30
CA MET A 288 15.02 2.76 0.56
C MET A 288 15.46 1.43 1.20
N ARG A 289 16.46 0.76 0.62
CA ARG A 289 17.03 -0.49 1.15
C ARG A 289 17.58 -0.31 2.56
N ALA A 290 18.34 0.77 2.80
CA ALA A 290 18.88 1.08 4.13
C ALA A 290 17.76 1.33 5.16
N ALA A 291 16.69 2.02 4.77
CA ALA A 291 15.52 2.21 5.63
C ALA A 291 14.85 0.87 5.94
N LEU A 292 14.57 0.03 4.93
CA LEU A 292 14.02 -1.32 5.11
C LEU A 292 14.85 -2.18 6.07
N LEU A 293 16.18 -2.20 5.89
CA LEU A 293 17.12 -2.93 6.77
C LEU A 293 17.09 -2.40 8.21
N SER A 294 17.15 -1.07 8.39
CA SER A 294 17.13 -0.45 9.72
C SER A 294 15.85 -0.75 10.51
N ARG A 295 14.75 -1.02 9.79
CA ARG A 295 13.45 -1.41 10.36
C ARG A 295 13.27 -2.92 10.51
N GLY A 296 14.23 -3.71 10.02
CA GLY A 296 14.16 -5.18 9.98
C GLY A 296 13.07 -5.71 9.04
N LEU A 297 12.67 -4.92 8.03
CA LEU A 297 11.62 -5.26 7.07
C LEU A 297 12.14 -6.11 5.91
N ILE A 298 13.46 -6.14 5.72
CA ILE A 298 14.19 -7.11 4.89
C ILE A 298 15.39 -7.63 5.71
N GLY A 299 15.92 -8.80 5.34
CA GLY A 299 17.00 -9.51 6.05
C GLY A 299 18.30 -9.55 5.30
#